data_AF-A0A0F2Q0G0-F1
#
_entry.id   AF-A0A0F2Q0G0-F1
#
_cell.length_a   1.000
_cell.length_b   1.000
_cell.length_c   1.000
_cell.angle_alpha   90.00
_cell.angle_beta   90.00
_cell.angle_gamma   90.00
#
_symmetry.space_group_name_H-M   'P 1'
#
loop_
_entity.id
_entity.type
_entity.pdbx_description
1 polymer ?
#
loop_
_entity_poly.entity_id
_entity_poly.type
_entity_poly.pdbx_seq_one_letter_code
_entity_poly.pdbx_strand_id
1 'polypeptide(L)'
;MYSTGQQVAEVIKKFKETLAKQGINTDKIILFGSHAKGTAGKYSDIDLVVISKDFAVMGFKQRCEVLGRAIAEIMKPIEPLAYTPEEFESIPLNSVLNNVINDNQNVVYL
;
A
#
# COMPACT_ATOMS: atom_id res chain seq x y z
N MET A 1 -15.26 -5.67 -5.93
CA MET A 1 -14.94 -7.10 -5.76
C MET A 1 -13.85 -7.44 -6.73
N TYR A 2 -12.67 -7.77 -6.22
CA TYR A 2 -11.56 -8.22 -7.05
C TYR A 2 -11.56 -9.74 -7.01
N SER A 3 -11.95 -10.36 -8.11
CA SER A 3 -12.11 -11.81 -8.23
C SER A 3 -10.82 -12.52 -8.65
N THR A 4 -9.77 -11.78 -9.01
CA THR A 4 -8.49 -12.33 -9.48
C THR A 4 -7.31 -11.41 -9.10
N GLY A 5 -6.10 -11.97 -9.01
CA GLY A 5 -4.87 -11.20 -8.76
C GLY A 5 -4.60 -10.14 -9.84
N GLN A 6 -5.01 -10.37 -11.08
CA GLN A 6 -4.88 -9.39 -12.18
C GLN A 6 -5.69 -8.12 -11.92
N GLN A 7 -6.90 -8.23 -11.37
CA GLN A 7 -7.71 -7.07 -11.04
C GLN A 7 -7.13 -6.27 -9.87
N VAL A 8 -6.49 -6.93 -8.90
CA VAL A 8 -5.80 -6.25 -7.79
C VAL A 8 -4.59 -5.48 -8.32
N ALA A 9 -3.79 -6.08 -9.20
CA ALA A 9 -2.64 -5.41 -9.80
C ALA A 9 -3.04 -4.15 -10.59
N GLU A 10 -4.15 -4.19 -11.33
CA GLU A 10 -4.67 -3.00 -12.04
C GLU A 10 -5.09 -1.88 -11.08
N VAL A 11 -5.63 -2.22 -9.92
CA VAL A 11 -6.02 -1.24 -8.90
C VAL A 11 -4.80 -0.61 -8.26
N ILE A 12 -3.79 -1.42 -7.93
CA ILE A 12 -2.51 -0.93 -7.39
C ILE A 12 -1.84 0.00 -8.39
N LYS A 13 -1.85 -0.36 -9.69
CA LYS A 13 -1.32 0.49 -10.76
C LYS A 13 -2.03 1.85 -10.80
N LYS A 14 -3.38 1.86 -10.81
CA LYS A 14 -4.16 3.10 -10.80
C LYS A 14 -3.90 3.92 -9.55
N PHE A 15 -3.80 3.28 -8.38
CA PHE A 15 -3.48 3.95 -7.12
C PHE A 15 -2.09 4.58 -7.14
N LYS A 16 -1.08 3.88 -7.67
CA LYS A 16 0.26 4.44 -7.90
C LYS A 16 0.22 5.66 -8.82
N GLU A 17 -0.55 5.60 -9.90
CA GLU A 17 -0.72 6.73 -10.83
C GLU A 17 -1.37 7.95 -10.16
N THR A 18 -2.38 7.76 -9.29
CA THR A 18 -3.02 8.87 -8.57
C THR A 18 -2.13 9.46 -7.48
N LEU A 19 -1.27 8.65 -6.85
CA LEU A 19 -0.21 9.15 -5.96
C LEU A 19 0.82 10.00 -6.72
N ALA A 20 1.25 9.55 -7.90
CA ALA A 20 2.19 10.30 -8.74
C ALA A 20 1.64 11.67 -9.17
N LYS A 21 0.35 11.77 -9.51
CA LYS A 21 -0.32 13.06 -9.80
C LYS A 21 -0.28 14.03 -8.62
N GLN A 22 -0.20 13.53 -7.39
CA GLN A 22 -0.08 14.33 -6.18
C GLN A 22 1.37 14.65 -5.81
N GLY A 23 2.34 14.28 -6.66
CA GLY A 23 3.77 14.50 -6.43
C GLY A 23 4.42 13.45 -5.54
N ILE A 24 3.82 12.27 -5.35
CA ILE A 24 4.43 11.14 -4.65
C ILE A 24 4.98 10.13 -5.64
N ASN A 25 6.30 10.03 -5.71
CA ASN A 25 7.00 8.98 -6.44
C ASN A 25 7.19 7.79 -5.51
N THR A 26 6.44 6.72 -5.76
CA THR A 26 6.53 5.49 -4.95
C THR A 26 7.80 4.72 -5.29
N ASP A 27 8.67 4.48 -4.31
CA ASP A 27 9.85 3.61 -4.46
C ASP A 27 9.45 2.13 -4.51
N LYS A 28 8.43 1.77 -3.71
CA LYS A 28 7.91 0.39 -3.62
C LYS A 28 6.47 0.41 -3.11
N ILE A 29 5.64 -0.49 -3.63
CA ILE A 29 4.34 -0.83 -3.03
C ILE A 29 4.31 -2.32 -2.71
N ILE A 30 3.96 -2.66 -1.48
CA ILE A 30 3.87 -4.06 -1.02
C ILE A 30 2.40 -4.38 -0.79
N LEU A 31 1.88 -5.38 -1.50
CA LEU A 31 0.59 -5.99 -1.21
C LEU A 31 0.78 -7.05 -0.14
N PHE A 32 0.01 -6.94 0.94
CA PHE A 32 -0.05 -7.92 2.02
C PHE A 32 -1.50 -8.32 2.32
N GLY A 33 -1.70 -9.06 3.41
CA GLY A 33 -3.03 -9.39 3.88
C GLY A 33 -3.75 -10.42 3.00
N SER A 34 -5.07 -10.41 3.03
CA SER A 34 -5.88 -11.51 2.45
C SER A 34 -5.72 -11.65 0.93
N HIS A 35 -5.50 -10.55 0.22
CA HIS A 35 -5.28 -10.57 -1.23
C HIS A 35 -3.92 -11.15 -1.61
N ALA A 36 -2.86 -10.90 -0.84
CA ALA A 36 -1.56 -11.55 -1.03
C ALA A 36 -1.64 -13.06 -0.78
N LYS A 37 -2.41 -13.47 0.24
CA LYS A 37 -2.54 -14.88 0.67
C LYS A 37 -3.50 -15.71 -0.18
N GLY A 38 -4.22 -15.10 -1.12
CA GLY A 38 -5.24 -15.78 -1.91
C GLY A 38 -6.50 -16.18 -1.13
N THR A 39 -6.69 -15.64 0.08
CA THR A 39 -7.84 -15.93 0.96
C THR A 39 -8.86 -14.80 1.00
N ALA A 40 -8.69 -13.78 0.17
CA ALA A 40 -9.58 -12.63 0.08
C ALA A 40 -11.02 -13.03 -0.29
N GLY A 41 -11.97 -12.47 0.44
CA GLY A 41 -13.40 -12.61 0.19
C GLY A 41 -13.97 -11.43 -0.60
N LYS A 42 -15.29 -11.47 -0.81
CA LYS A 42 -16.06 -10.47 -1.56
C LYS A 42 -15.91 -9.03 -1.04
N TYR A 43 -15.68 -8.89 0.26
CA TYR A 43 -15.61 -7.61 0.98
C TYR A 43 -14.23 -7.32 1.57
N SER A 44 -13.20 -8.05 1.13
CA SER A 44 -11.83 -7.79 1.55
C SER A 44 -11.31 -6.48 0.96
N ASP A 45 -10.64 -5.70 1.79
CA ASP A 45 -9.88 -4.52 1.36
C ASP A 45 -8.50 -4.94 0.82
N ILE A 46 -7.90 -4.08 -0.01
CA ILE A 46 -6.54 -4.24 -0.53
C ILE A 46 -5.58 -3.54 0.43
N ASP A 47 -4.90 -4.33 1.25
CA ASP A 47 -3.91 -3.85 2.22
C ASP A 47 -2.56 -3.55 1.55
N LEU A 48 -2.10 -2.31 1.62
CA LEU A 48 -0.87 -1.86 0.96
C LEU A 48 0.11 -1.19 1.93
N VAL A 49 1.40 -1.45 1.76
CA VAL A 49 2.45 -0.57 2.28
C VAL A 49 3.04 0.21 1.10
N VAL A 50 2.92 1.53 1.16
CA VAL A 50 3.51 2.46 0.19
C VAL A 50 4.79 3.02 0.78
N ILE A 51 5.90 2.79 0.09
CA ILE A 51 7.22 3.28 0.48
C ILE A 51 7.61 4.39 -0.50
N SER A 52 7.91 5.56 0.02
CA SER A 52 8.37 6.72 -0.76
C SER A 52 9.24 7.64 0.07
N LYS A 53 10.39 8.06 -0.48
CA LYS A 53 11.22 9.13 0.08
C LYS A 53 10.47 10.46 0.22
N ASP A 54 9.46 10.69 -0.63
CA ASP A 54 8.68 11.93 -0.60
C ASP A 54 7.86 12.08 0.70
N PHE A 55 7.65 11.00 1.45
CA PHE A 55 7.01 11.04 2.76
C PHE A 55 7.91 11.58 3.89
N ALA A 56 9.23 11.71 3.68
CA ALA A 56 10.17 12.15 4.72
C ALA A 56 9.91 13.59 5.20
N VAL A 57 9.35 14.43 4.33
CA VAL A 57 8.98 15.82 4.65
C VAL A 57 7.53 15.97 5.13
N MET A 58 6.80 14.86 5.26
CA MET A 58 5.38 14.84 5.57
C MET A 58 5.10 14.28 6.97
N GLY A 59 4.32 15.02 7.76
CA GLY A 59 3.74 14.50 9.00
C GLY A 59 2.60 13.51 8.72
N PHE A 60 2.20 12.75 9.75
CA PHE A 60 1.16 11.72 9.67
C PHE A 60 -0.12 12.20 8.97
N LYS A 61 -0.65 13.37 9.36
CA LYS A 61 -1.87 13.93 8.77
C LYS A 61 -1.74 14.17 7.26
N GLN A 62 -0.63 14.74 6.80
CA GLN A 62 -0.39 15.02 5.38
C GLN A 62 -0.31 13.72 4.57
N ARG A 63 0.35 12.69 5.11
CA ARG A 63 0.38 11.36 4.50
C ARG A 63 -1.04 10.79 4.36
N CYS A 64 -1.85 10.86 5.42
CA CYS A 64 -3.26 10.44 5.36
C CYS A 64 -4.07 11.23 4.34
N GLU A 65 -3.88 12.55 4.22
CA GLU A 65 -4.57 13.38 3.23
C GLU A 65 -4.20 12.97 1.79
N VAL A 66 -2.92 12.73 1.51
CA VAL A 66 -2.45 12.31 0.18
C VAL A 66 -2.98 10.92 -0.19
N LEU A 67 -2.85 9.95 0.72
CA LEU A 67 -3.39 8.60 0.54
C LEU A 67 -4.91 8.64 0.38
N GLY A 68 -5.62 9.38 1.23
CA GLY A 68 -7.07 9.54 1.21
C GLY A 68 -7.59 10.15 -0.09
N ARG A 69 -6.92 11.18 -0.63
CA ARG A 69 -7.25 11.74 -1.95
C ARG A 69 -7.06 10.74 -3.07
N ALA A 70 -5.99 9.95 -3.03
CA ALA A 70 -5.74 8.91 -4.03
C ALA A 70 -6.81 7.81 -3.98
N ILE A 71 -7.24 7.40 -2.78
CA ILE A 71 -8.35 6.44 -2.57
C ILE A 71 -9.66 7.02 -3.11
N ALA A 72 -9.96 8.28 -2.78
CA ALA A 72 -11.18 8.96 -3.21
C ALA A 72 -11.24 9.15 -4.74
N GLU A 73 -10.11 9.32 -5.43
CA GLU A 73 -10.08 9.43 -6.89
C GLU A 73 -10.46 8.10 -7.57
N ILE A 74 -9.99 6.97 -7.05
CA ILE A 74 -10.22 5.65 -7.68
C ILE A 74 -11.45 4.93 -7.14
N MET A 75 -11.96 5.35 -5.98
CA MET A 75 -13.12 4.78 -5.28
C MET A 75 -13.01 3.26 -5.06
N LYS A 76 -11.83 2.81 -4.62
CA LYS A 76 -11.51 1.39 -4.39
C LYS A 76 -11.22 1.12 -2.92
N PRO A 77 -11.53 -0.09 -2.40
CA PRO A 77 -11.27 -0.47 -1.01
C PRO A 77 -9.78 -0.74 -0.82
N ILE A 78 -8.99 0.32 -0.62
CA ILE A 78 -7.56 0.23 -0.35
C ILE A 78 -7.31 0.75 1.06
N GLU A 79 -6.54 0.01 1.85
CA GLU A 79 -6.05 0.41 3.16
C GLU A 79 -4.52 0.57 3.13
N PRO A 80 -4.01 1.75 2.75
CA PRO A 80 -2.58 1.97 2.60
C PRO A 80 -1.92 2.50 3.88
N LEU A 81 -0.70 2.03 4.16
CA LEU A 81 0.22 2.62 5.12
C LEU A 81 1.37 3.33 4.37
N ALA A 82 1.82 4.48 4.86
CA ALA A 82 2.89 5.27 4.24
C ALA A 82 4.16 5.28 5.10
N TYR A 83 5.27 4.85 4.51
CA TYR A 83 6.59 4.82 5.13
C TYR A 83 7.66 5.46 4.24
N THR A 84 8.65 6.10 4.83
CA THR A 84 9.93 6.30 4.13
C THR A 84 10.70 4.98 4.06
N PRO A 85 11.71 4.85 3.17
CA PRO A 85 12.59 3.68 3.17
C PRO A 85 13.21 3.42 4.55
N GLU A 86 13.69 4.47 5.23
CA GLU A 86 14.36 4.38 6.53
C GLU A 86 13.40 3.95 7.64
N GLU A 87 12.18 4.49 7.65
CA GLU A 87 11.15 4.08 8.61
C GLU A 87 10.75 2.62 8.41
N PHE A 88 10.66 2.16 7.15
CA PHE A 88 10.33 0.78 6.81
C PHE A 88 11.43 -0.20 7.24
N GLU A 89 12.69 0.13 7.01
CA GLU A 89 13.84 -0.67 7.46
C GLU A 89 13.96 -0.71 9.00
N SER A 90 13.45 0.32 9.68
CA SER A 90 13.48 0.44 11.14
C SER A 90 12.27 -0.19 11.85
N ILE A 91 11.35 -0.85 11.12
CA ILE A 91 10.20 -1.50 11.72
C ILE A 91 10.70 -2.61 12.67
N PRO A 92 10.26 -2.63 13.95
CA PRO A 92 10.70 -3.65 14.89
C PRO A 92 10.33 -5.06 14.44
N LEU A 93 11.28 -6.00 14.55
CA LEU A 93 11.10 -7.38 14.09
C LEU A 93 9.91 -8.10 14.74
N ASN A 94 9.60 -7.77 16.00
CA ASN A 94 8.50 -8.34 16.77
C ASN A 94 7.16 -7.60 16.56
N SER A 95 7.12 -6.58 15.72
CA SER A 95 5.87 -5.87 15.43
C SER A 95 4.94 -6.72 14.58
N VAL A 96 3.62 -6.53 14.77
CA VAL A 96 2.61 -7.19 13.95
C VAL A 96 2.82 -6.89 12.47
N LEU A 97 3.15 -5.64 12.14
CA LEU A 97 3.40 -5.25 10.75
C LEU A 97 4.59 -6.01 10.16
N ASN A 98 5.72 -6.11 10.88
CA ASN A 98 6.87 -6.88 10.42
C ASN A 98 6.53 -8.36 10.16
N ASN A 99 5.74 -8.98 11.04
CA ASN A 99 5.30 -10.36 10.88
C ASN A 99 4.43 -10.56 9.63
N VAL A 100 3.62 -9.54 9.28
CA VAL A 100 2.72 -9.60 8.13
C VAL A 100 3.47 -9.31 6.83
N ILE A 101 4.36 -8.32 6.79
CA ILE A 101 5.08 -7.91 5.57
C ILE A 101 6.27 -8.81 5.20
N ASN A 102 6.79 -9.62 6.12
CA ASN A 102 7.83 -10.61 5.85
C ASN A 102 7.28 -12.03 5.62
N ASP A 103 5.95 -12.18 5.50
CA ASP A 103 5.34 -13.41 5.04
C ASP A 103 5.75 -13.68 3.57
N ASN A 104 6.11 -14.92 3.23
CA ASN A 104 6.63 -15.32 1.91
C ASN A 104 5.59 -15.17 0.77
N GLN A 105 4.36 -14.78 1.10
CA GLN A 105 3.24 -14.62 0.16
C GLN A 105 3.03 -13.17 -0.30
N ASN A 106 3.80 -12.20 0.21
CA ASN A 106 3.64 -10.80 -0.16
C ASN A 106 4.13 -10.51 -1.58
N VAL A 107 3.44 -9.59 -2.26
CA VAL A 107 3.74 -9.23 -3.65
C VAL A 107 4.27 -7.81 -3.72
N VAL A 108 5.45 -7.65 -4.32
CA VAL A 108 6.13 -6.36 -4.45
C VAL A 108 5.89 -5.77 -5.83
N TYR A 109 5.44 -4.52 -5.86
CA TYR A 109 5.26 -3.72 -7.07
C TYR A 109 6.28 -2.57 -7.05
N LEU A 110 6.98 -2.39 -8.17
CA LEU A 110 7.99 -1.33 -8.37
C LEU A 110 7.39 -0.14 -9.10
#